data_AF-A0A9X8E1H7-F1
#
_entry.id   AF-A0A9X8E1H7-F1
#
_cell.length_a   1.000
_cell.length_b   1.000
_cell.length_c   1.000
_cell.angle_alpha   90.00
_cell.angle_beta   90.00
_cell.angle_gamma   90.00
#
_symmetry.space_group_name_H-M   'P 1'
#
loop_
_entity.id
_entity.type
_entity.pdbx_description
1 polymer ?
#
loop_
_entity_poly.entity_id
_entity_poly.type
_entity_poly.pdbx_seq_one_letter_code
_entity_poly.pdbx_strand_id
1 'polypeptide(L)'
;MELGKNTDNDDVQCVCGSFCKAVVTTLGNGDESDIHKIQAISCVDHLVQNEGMRHHLLEAGLSPELYLLTQLGADGPRIHAERLLASLLDKPDVQAFFKPPE
;
A
#
# COMPACT_ATOMS: atom_id res chain seq x y z
N MET A 1 23.57 -0.70 30.48
CA MET A 1 24.33 -0.46 29.24
C MET A 1 23.49 -1.08 28.13
N GLU A 2 22.52 -0.32 27.62
CA GLU A 2 21.60 -0.81 26.58
C GLU A 2 22.30 -0.73 25.23
N LEU A 3 22.38 -1.86 24.53
CA LEU A 3 22.93 -1.94 23.18
C LEU A 3 22.09 -1.10 22.22
N GLY A 4 22.78 -0.26 21.44
CA GLY A 4 22.29 0.73 20.48
C GLY A 4 20.90 0.49 19.91
N LYS A 5 19.95 1.36 20.31
CA LYS A 5 18.82 1.71 19.44
C LYS A 5 19.40 2.36 18.19
N ASN A 6 19.28 1.67 17.06
CA ASN A 6 19.75 2.13 15.77
C ASN A 6 18.75 3.17 15.24
N THR A 7 18.82 4.39 15.74
CA THR A 7 17.89 5.50 15.43
C THR A 7 17.80 5.81 13.94
N ASP A 8 18.87 5.52 13.19
CA ASP A 8 18.90 5.68 11.73
C ASP A 8 17.89 4.76 11.02
N ASN A 9 17.57 3.61 11.61
CA ASN A 9 16.55 2.72 11.06
C ASN A 9 15.14 3.28 11.29
N ASP A 10 14.89 3.92 12.43
CA ASP A 10 13.59 4.51 12.75
C ASP A 10 13.26 5.67 11.79
N ASP A 11 14.25 6.49 11.45
CA ASP A 11 14.09 7.58 10.47
C ASP A 11 13.77 7.03 9.07
N VAL A 12 14.43 5.95 8.65
CA VAL A 12 14.16 5.30 7.35
C VAL A 12 12.76 4.69 7.31
N GLN A 13 12.33 3.99 8.38
CA GLN A 13 10.96 3.47 8.45
C GLN A 13 9.91 4.59 8.41
N CYS A 14 10.19 5.72 9.08
CA CYS A 14 9.30 6.88 9.09
C CYS A 14 9.13 7.50 7.69
N VAL A 15 10.22 7.63 6.94
CA VAL A 15 10.19 8.13 5.56
C VAL A 15 9.43 7.17 4.64
N CYS A 16 9.71 5.87 4.73
CA CYS A 16 9.00 4.85 3.96
C CYS A 16 7.49 4.85 4.24
N GLY A 17 7.09 4.90 5.52
CA GLY A 17 5.68 4.99 5.91
C GLY A 17 5.00 6.26 5.38
N SER A 18 5.68 7.41 5.46
CA SER A 18 5.16 8.68 4.95
C SER A 18 4.96 8.67 3.43
N PHE A 19 5.92 8.09 2.70
CA PHE A 19 5.82 7.91 1.25
C PHE A 19 4.68 6.95 0.88
N CYS A 20 4.59 5.80 1.54
CA CYS A 20 3.49 4.84 1.34
C CYS A 20 2.13 5.49 1.57
N LYS A 21 1.99 6.28 2.64
CA LYS A 21 0.77 7.04 2.94
C LYS A 21 0.42 8.04 1.85
N ALA A 22 1.40 8.77 1.33
CA ALA A 22 1.16 9.72 0.23
C ALA A 22 0.65 9.00 -1.02
N VAL A 23 1.28 7.88 -1.41
CA VAL A 23 0.85 7.08 -2.56
C VAL A 23 -0.56 6.51 -2.36
N VAL A 24 -0.88 5.99 -1.18
CA VAL A 24 -2.23 5.48 -0.87
C VAL A 24 -3.27 6.61 -0.87
N THR A 25 -2.91 7.80 -0.39
CA THR A 25 -3.80 8.97 -0.42
C THR A 25 -4.16 9.37 -1.85
N THR A 26 -3.22 9.27 -2.79
CA THR A 26 -3.49 9.51 -4.23
C THR A 26 -4.55 8.55 -4.79
N LEU A 27 -4.58 7.30 -4.32
CA LEU A 27 -5.57 6.31 -4.75
C LEU A 27 -6.99 6.67 -4.27
N GLY A 28 -7.12 7.11 -3.02
CA GLY A 28 -8.39 7.51 -2.42
C GLY A 28 -8.87 8.91 -2.80
N ASN A 29 -8.05 9.70 -3.49
CA ASN A 29 -8.42 11.05 -3.90
C ASN A 29 -9.44 11.01 -5.05
N GLY A 30 -10.68 11.45 -4.77
CA GLY A 30 -11.77 11.51 -5.74
C GLY A 30 -11.50 12.46 -6.91
N ASP A 31 -10.75 13.53 -6.68
CA ASP A 31 -10.45 14.58 -7.68
C ASP A 31 -9.23 14.22 -8.54
N GLU A 32 -8.51 13.17 -8.18
CA GLU A 32 -7.28 12.77 -8.87
C GLU A 32 -7.59 12.11 -10.22
N SER A 33 -6.79 12.45 -11.23
CA SER A 33 -6.98 11.94 -12.59
C SER A 33 -6.73 10.43 -12.66
N ASP A 34 -7.43 9.75 -13.57
CA ASP A 34 -7.25 8.31 -13.80
C ASP A 34 -5.79 7.95 -14.12
N ILE A 35 -5.08 8.82 -14.85
CA ILE A 35 -3.67 8.60 -15.19
C ILE A 35 -2.81 8.57 -13.93
N HIS A 36 -3.00 9.52 -13.00
CA HIS A 36 -2.25 9.57 -11.75
C HIS A 36 -2.62 8.39 -10.83
N LYS A 37 -3.89 7.95 -10.83
CA LYS A 37 -4.31 6.73 -10.12
C LYS A 37 -3.63 5.48 -10.69
N ILE A 38 -3.56 5.34 -12.01
CA ILE A 38 -2.85 4.22 -12.67
C ILE A 38 -1.36 4.27 -12.35
N GLN A 39 -0.75 5.45 -12.33
CA GLN A 39 0.66 5.61 -11.95
C GLN A 39 0.91 5.26 -10.49
N ALA A 40 0.01 5.67 -9.58
CA ALA A 40 0.07 5.31 -8.17
C ALA A 40 -0.09 3.79 -7.99
N ILE A 41 -1.06 3.15 -8.65
CA ILE A 41 -1.21 1.68 -8.64
C ILE A 41 0.06 1.01 -9.17
N SER A 42 0.63 1.51 -10.27
CA SER A 42 1.88 0.98 -10.83
C SER A 42 3.03 1.12 -9.83
N CYS A 43 3.14 2.25 -9.13
CA CYS A 43 4.13 2.44 -8.08
C CYS A 43 3.94 1.41 -6.96
N VAL A 44 2.71 1.24 -6.47
CA VAL A 44 2.37 0.25 -5.45
C VAL A 44 2.76 -1.16 -5.90
N ASP A 45 2.43 -1.55 -7.13
CA ASP A 45 2.72 -2.89 -7.68
C ASP A 45 4.22 -3.25 -7.61
N HIS A 46 5.10 -2.25 -7.80
CA HIS A 46 6.55 -2.43 -7.62
C HIS A 46 6.95 -2.54 -6.15
N LEU A 47 6.37 -1.69 -5.29
CA LEU A 47 6.73 -1.65 -3.87
C LEU A 47 6.29 -2.89 -3.11
N VAL A 48 5.10 -3.42 -3.41
CA VAL A 48 4.53 -4.59 -2.71
C VAL A 48 5.30 -5.89 -2.92
N GLN A 49 6.29 -5.90 -3.82
CA GLN A 49 7.22 -7.03 -3.95
C GLN A 49 8.16 -7.14 -2.74
N ASN A 50 8.42 -6.04 -2.04
CA ASN A 50 9.19 -6.03 -0.79
C ASN A 50 8.25 -6.17 0.42
N GLU A 51 8.58 -7.08 1.35
CA GLU A 51 7.76 -7.34 2.55
C GLU A 51 7.63 -6.14 3.49
N GLY A 52 8.74 -5.43 3.77
CA GLY A 52 8.71 -4.24 4.61
C GLY A 52 7.86 -3.12 3.98
N MET A 53 8.01 -2.88 2.68
CA MET A 53 7.17 -1.89 1.98
C MET A 53 5.70 -2.30 1.93
N ARG A 54 5.42 -3.59 1.75
CA ARG A 54 4.06 -4.12 1.79
C ARG A 54 3.41 -3.90 3.16
N HIS A 55 4.15 -4.14 4.24
CA HIS A 55 3.68 -3.83 5.60
C HIS A 55 3.34 -2.34 5.76
N HIS A 56 4.24 -1.43 5.37
CA HIS A 56 3.99 0.02 5.41
C HIS A 56 2.77 0.44 4.59
N LEU A 57 2.58 -0.16 3.41
CA LEU A 57 1.44 0.11 2.55
C LEU A 57 0.13 -0.39 3.17
N LEU A 58 0.13 -1.55 3.81
CA LEU A 58 -1.04 -2.08 4.52
C LEU A 58 -1.40 -1.20 5.73
N GLU A 59 -0.41 -0.78 6.52
CA GLU A 59 -0.61 0.17 7.61
C GLU A 59 -1.12 1.53 7.13
N ALA A 60 -0.70 1.96 5.94
CA ALA A 60 -1.19 3.16 5.28
C ALA A 60 -2.63 3.04 4.75
N GLY A 61 -3.26 1.86 4.80
CA GLY A 61 -4.63 1.64 4.36
C GLY A 61 -4.78 1.25 2.89
N LEU A 62 -3.75 0.66 2.26
CA LEU A 62 -3.78 0.30 0.84
C LEU A 62 -4.97 -0.60 0.47
N SER A 63 -5.28 -1.62 1.27
CA SER A 63 -6.30 -2.61 0.89
C SER A 63 -7.72 -2.04 0.82
N PRO A 64 -8.19 -1.23 1.80
CA PRO A 64 -9.43 -0.48 1.66
C PRO A 64 -9.47 0.39 0.39
N GLU A 65 -8.42 1.17 0.11
CA GLU A 65 -8.39 2.06 -1.05
C GLU A 65 -8.43 1.31 -2.38
N LEU A 66 -7.67 0.22 -2.50
CA LEU A 66 -7.75 -0.66 -3.67
C LEU A 66 -9.14 -1.25 -3.82
N TYR A 67 -9.75 -1.73 -2.73
CA TYR A 67 -11.11 -2.26 -2.76
C TYR A 67 -12.11 -1.20 -3.23
N LEU A 68 -12.07 0.01 -2.69
CA LEU A 68 -12.90 1.14 -3.13
C LEU A 68 -12.70 1.44 -4.61
N LEU A 69 -11.46 1.47 -5.10
CA LEU A 69 -11.16 1.64 -6.53
C LEU A 69 -11.72 0.50 -7.39
N THR A 70 -11.72 -0.75 -6.91
CA THR A 70 -12.34 -1.87 -7.64
C THR A 70 -13.86 -1.71 -7.78
N GLN A 71 -14.51 -1.05 -6.82
CA GLN A 71 -15.97 -0.90 -6.81
C GLN A 71 -16.45 0.36 -7.51
N LEU A 72 -15.72 1.47 -7.36
CA LEU A 72 -16.17 2.81 -7.74
C LEU A 72 -15.25 3.49 -8.77
N GLY A 73 -14.10 2.88 -9.10
CA GLY A 73 -13.15 3.45 -10.05
C GLY A 73 -13.63 3.39 -11.50
N ALA A 74 -13.13 4.33 -12.31
CA ALA A 74 -13.26 4.26 -13.76
C ALA A 74 -12.55 3.02 -14.33
N ASP A 75 -12.94 2.57 -15.52
CA ASP A 75 -12.50 1.29 -16.10
C ASP A 75 -10.98 1.08 -16.06
N GLY A 76 -10.19 2.12 -16.33
CA GLY A 76 -8.72 2.06 -16.29
C GLY A 76 -8.19 1.72 -14.90
N PRO A 77 -8.25 2.65 -13.92
CA PRO A 77 -7.80 2.40 -12.55
C PRO A 77 -8.43 1.16 -11.92
N ARG A 78 -9.71 0.88 -12.20
CA ARG A 78 -10.43 -0.28 -11.67
C ARG A 78 -9.75 -1.60 -12.02
N ILE A 79 -9.45 -1.83 -13.30
CA ILE A 79 -8.81 -3.07 -13.77
C ILE A 79 -7.43 -3.26 -13.14
N HIS A 80 -6.66 -2.18 -12.99
CA HIS A 80 -5.35 -2.23 -12.36
C HIS A 80 -5.46 -2.52 -10.85
N ALA A 81 -6.42 -1.90 -10.17
CA ALA A 81 -6.67 -2.13 -8.75
C ALA A 81 -7.14 -3.56 -8.47
N GLU A 82 -8.02 -4.13 -9.29
CA GLU A 82 -8.49 -5.52 -9.17
C GLU A 82 -7.33 -6.51 -9.26
N ARG A 83 -6.44 -6.34 -10.25
CA ARG A 83 -5.28 -7.22 -10.45
C ARG A 83 -4.31 -7.14 -9.26
N LEU A 84 -4.01 -5.93 -8.80
CA LEU A 84 -3.12 -5.73 -7.67
C LEU A 84 -3.72 -6.28 -6.38
N LEU A 85 -5.00 -6.03 -6.13
CA LEU A 85 -5.70 -6.54 -4.95
C LEU A 85 -5.71 -8.07 -4.92
N ALA A 86 -5.99 -8.71 -6.06
CA ALA A 86 -5.92 -10.17 -6.19
C ALA A 86 -4.52 -10.69 -5.86
N SER A 87 -3.47 -10.09 -6.44
CA SER A 87 -2.08 -10.50 -6.18
C SER A 87 -1.65 -10.31 -4.72
N LEU A 88 -2.15 -9.27 -4.05
CA LEU A 88 -1.86 -9.02 -2.64
C LEU A 88 -2.49 -10.07 -1.74
N LEU A 89 -3.74 -10.46 -2.00
CA LEU A 89 -4.47 -11.44 -1.18
C LEU A 89 -3.82 -12.84 -1.21
N ASP A 90 -3.05 -13.15 -2.25
CA ASP A 90 -2.29 -14.40 -2.35
C ASP A 90 -1.01 -14.42 -1.48
N LYS A 91 -0.60 -13.27 -0.91
CA LYS A 91 0.63 -13.19 -0.12
C LYS A 91 0.37 -13.59 1.35
N PRO A 92 1.14 -14.53 1.93
CA PRO A 92 0.90 -15.05 3.28
C PRO A 92 0.96 -13.99 4.39
N ASP A 93 1.85 -13.01 4.28
CA ASP A 93 2.00 -11.94 5.26
C ASP A 93 0.86 -10.91 5.19
N VAL A 94 0.29 -10.68 4.00
CA VAL A 94 -0.95 -9.89 3.84
C VAL A 94 -2.11 -10.59 4.55
N GLN A 95 -2.23 -11.91 4.35
CA GLN A 95 -3.24 -12.70 5.06
C GLN A 95 -3.03 -12.67 6.58
N ALA A 96 -1.78 -12.73 7.03
CA ALA A 96 -1.44 -12.62 8.45
C ALA A 96 -1.78 -11.23 9.02
N PHE A 97 -1.57 -10.15 8.26
CA PHE A 97 -1.91 -8.79 8.66
C PHE A 97 -3.40 -8.62 8.98
N PHE A 98 -4.29 -9.33 8.28
CA PHE A 98 -5.74 -9.27 8.53
C PHE A 98 -6.23 -10.24 9.61
N LYS A 99 -5.36 -11.09 10.17
CA LYS A 99 -5.77 -11.97 11.27
C LYS A 99 -5.92 -11.15 12.56
N PRO A 100 -6.98 -11.40 13.36
CA PRO A 100 -7.06 -10.82 14.69
C PRO A 100 -5.84 -11.22 15.53
N PRO A 101 -5.33 -10.34 16.40
CA PRO A 101 -4.36 -10.76 17.41
C PRO A 101 -4.98 -11.82 18.32
N GLU A 102 -4.21 -12.88 18.62
CA GLU A 102 -4.59 -13.95 19.54
C GLU A 102 -4.72 -13.47 21.00
#